data_AF-A0A927S6R1-F1
#
_entry.id   AF-A0A927S6R1-F1
#
_cell.length_a   1.000
_cell.length_b   1.000
_cell.length_c   1.000
_cell.angle_alpha   90.00
_cell.angle_beta   90.00
_cell.angle_gamma   90.00
#
_symmetry.space_group_name_H-M   'P 1'
#
loop_
_entity.id
_entity.type
_entity.pdbx_description
1 polymer ?
#
loop_
_entity_poly.entity_id
_entity_poly.type
_entity_poly.pdbx_seq_one_letter_code
_entity_poly.pdbx_strand_id
1 'polypeptide(L)'
;MGTESIIYGALFVLAGVILLYDCLRHRKKTVWFTLLCTAVWVANGGYFALSLAKDLNFALIANAVAYLGSAFLPVAMVMIISEACGIRLKKSVTFAAVAVGGSAFLLAASGPVFGLYYRSVSLEVVNGVSHLVKVYGPLHPVYGAYLAVSFGVMVFCVWYSYKRDLLPSLKYAAFLAAIVLGNLCIWVIGQVIDVDFEFLSVSYTVTELLLLLVNSLLKELDDAAAKALTENQQRWDDAERIPAQAMELLNEFAGRAAALTAAERNIIRLYGEGMDVNQVAEEAFISIHTVRKHNANIYQKLHVGSRDELLLYIDLFTRFGRLHELTEQRSDG
;
A
#
# COMPACT_ATOMS: atom_id res chain seq x y z
N MET A 1 -19.84 -38.67 13.56
CA MET A 1 -19.18 -37.53 12.89
C MET A 1 -17.70 -37.76 13.08
N GLY A 2 -16.95 -38.00 12.00
CA GLY A 2 -15.51 -38.24 12.13
C GLY A 2 -14.76 -36.97 12.55
N THR A 3 -13.52 -37.14 13.03
CA THR A 3 -12.65 -36.04 13.48
C THR A 3 -12.44 -35.00 12.38
N GLU A 4 -12.30 -35.42 11.13
CA GLU A 4 -12.10 -34.52 9.99
C GLU A 4 -13.32 -33.65 9.69
N SER A 5 -14.53 -34.20 9.78
CA SER A 5 -15.77 -33.42 9.64
C SER A 5 -15.87 -32.32 10.69
N ILE A 6 -15.38 -32.57 11.92
CA ILE A 6 -15.34 -31.55 12.98
C ILE A 6 -14.35 -30.44 12.60
N ILE A 7 -13.19 -30.79 12.05
CA ILE A 7 -12.19 -29.82 11.59
C ILE A 7 -12.76 -28.95 10.46
N TYR A 8 -13.34 -29.54 9.41
CA TYR A 8 -13.94 -28.78 8.33
C TYR A 8 -15.09 -27.89 8.81
N GLY A 9 -15.92 -28.37 9.75
CA GLY A 9 -16.97 -27.58 10.37
C GLY A 9 -16.41 -26.39 11.16
N ALA A 10 -15.34 -26.59 11.93
CA ALA A 10 -14.67 -25.52 12.66
C ALA A 10 -14.06 -24.47 11.72
N LEU A 11 -13.41 -24.91 10.64
CA LEU A 11 -12.85 -24.02 9.60
C LEU A 11 -13.94 -23.24 8.87
N PHE A 12 -15.08 -23.87 8.58
CA PHE A 12 -16.23 -23.21 7.97
C PHE A 12 -16.81 -22.11 8.87
N VAL A 13 -17.00 -22.40 10.17
CA VAL A 13 -17.46 -21.41 11.15
C VAL A 13 -16.45 -20.28 11.30
N LEU A 14 -15.16 -20.61 11.45
CA LEU A 14 -14.09 -19.61 11.57
C LEU A 14 -14.05 -18.68 10.34
N ALA A 15 -14.04 -19.23 9.13
CA ALA A 15 -14.11 -18.45 7.90
C ALA A 15 -15.37 -17.58 7.82
N GLY A 16 -16.51 -18.07 8.32
CA GLY A 16 -17.76 -17.31 8.40
C GLY A 16 -17.68 -16.13 9.35
N VAL A 17 -17.03 -16.30 10.51
CA VAL A 17 -16.77 -15.21 11.46
C VAL A 17 -15.85 -14.16 10.85
N ILE A 18 -14.80 -14.59 10.13
CA ILE A 18 -13.86 -13.67 9.47
C ILE A 18 -14.56 -12.89 8.35
N LEU A 19 -15.36 -13.57 7.51
CA LEU A 19 -16.16 -12.93 6.48
C LEU A 19 -17.19 -11.95 7.06
N LEU A 20 -17.85 -12.31 8.16
CA LEU A 20 -18.76 -11.41 8.86
C LEU A 20 -18.03 -10.18 9.39
N TYR A 21 -16.86 -10.36 9.99
CA TYR A 21 -15.99 -9.26 10.43
C TYR A 21 -15.61 -8.34 9.26
N ASP A 22 -15.20 -8.89 8.11
CA ASP A 22 -14.92 -8.11 6.90
C ASP A 22 -16.17 -7.34 6.43
N CYS A 23 -17.34 -7.98 6.41
CA CYS A 23 -18.62 -7.39 6.05
C CYS A 23 -19.03 -6.22 6.96
N LEU A 24 -18.85 -6.35 8.27
CA LEU A 24 -19.24 -5.34 9.26
C LEU A 24 -18.23 -4.19 9.40
N ARG A 25 -16.99 -4.37 8.93
CA ARG A 25 -15.96 -3.34 8.99
C ARG A 25 -16.31 -2.16 8.07
N HIS A 26 -16.65 -1.01 8.64
CA HIS A 26 -17.04 0.23 7.92
C HIS A 26 -15.89 0.97 7.18
N ARG A 27 -14.67 0.41 7.12
CA ARG A 27 -13.51 1.04 6.46
C ARG A 27 -13.50 0.71 4.95
N LYS A 28 -12.84 1.53 4.12
CA LYS A 28 -12.65 1.27 2.67
C LYS A 28 -12.12 -0.15 2.45
N LYS A 29 -12.91 -1.01 1.80
CA LYS A 29 -12.58 -2.41 1.53
C LYS A 29 -11.93 -2.56 0.17
N THR A 30 -10.93 -3.43 0.05
CA THR A 30 -10.48 -3.89 -1.26
C THR A 30 -11.41 -5.03 -1.66
N VAL A 31 -11.97 -4.96 -2.88
CA VAL A 31 -12.92 -5.97 -3.38
C VAL A 31 -12.29 -7.38 -3.37
N TRP A 32 -10.97 -7.45 -3.57
CA TRP A 32 -10.20 -8.69 -3.56
C TRP A 32 -10.17 -9.37 -2.20
N PHE A 33 -10.16 -8.59 -1.13
CA PHE A 33 -10.15 -9.12 0.22
C PHE A 33 -11.49 -9.77 0.56
N THR A 34 -12.60 -9.09 0.25
CA THR A 34 -13.94 -9.67 0.38
C THR A 34 -14.11 -10.91 -0.51
N LEU A 35 -13.54 -10.91 -1.72
CA LEU A 35 -13.51 -12.10 -2.58
C LEU A 35 -12.74 -13.26 -1.94
N LEU A 36 -11.57 -13.00 -1.33
CA LEU A 36 -10.80 -14.02 -0.61
C LEU A 36 -11.64 -14.64 0.52
N CYS A 37 -12.22 -13.82 1.41
CA CYS A 37 -13.05 -14.31 2.53
C CYS A 37 -14.24 -15.14 2.04
N THR A 38 -14.92 -14.65 1.00
CA THR A 38 -16.06 -15.35 0.42
C THR A 38 -15.62 -16.69 -0.16
N ALA A 39 -14.49 -16.73 -0.87
CA ALA A 39 -13.95 -17.95 -1.47
C ALA A 39 -13.49 -18.97 -0.42
N VAL A 40 -12.84 -18.54 0.68
CA VAL A 40 -12.45 -19.44 1.79
C VAL A 40 -13.70 -20.02 2.44
N TRP A 41 -14.70 -19.19 2.72
CA TRP A 41 -15.95 -19.64 3.33
C TRP A 41 -16.71 -20.63 2.44
N VAL A 42 -16.82 -20.34 1.14
CA VAL A 42 -17.45 -21.25 0.16
C VAL A 42 -16.67 -22.56 0.04
N ALA A 43 -15.34 -22.52 -0.02
CA ALA A 43 -14.50 -23.71 -0.11
C ALA A 43 -14.69 -24.61 1.13
N ASN A 44 -14.56 -24.03 2.33
CA ASN A 44 -14.73 -24.76 3.59
C ASN A 44 -16.15 -25.31 3.76
N GLY A 45 -17.17 -24.57 3.31
CA GLY A 45 -18.55 -25.04 3.29
C GLY A 45 -18.73 -26.25 2.37
N GLY A 46 -18.09 -26.25 1.20
CA GLY A 46 -18.05 -27.39 0.29
C GLY A 46 -17.36 -28.61 0.91
N TYR A 47 -16.18 -28.45 1.51
CA TYR A 47 -15.46 -29.54 2.19
C TYR A 47 -16.25 -30.11 3.37
N PHE A 48 -16.85 -29.23 4.18
CA PHE A 48 -17.70 -29.66 5.30
C PHE A 48 -18.93 -30.42 4.81
N ALA A 49 -19.64 -29.90 3.81
CA ALA A 49 -20.80 -30.58 3.22
C ALA A 49 -20.39 -31.95 2.63
N LEU A 50 -19.25 -32.02 1.94
CA LEU A 50 -18.74 -33.26 1.37
C LEU A 50 -18.48 -34.30 2.46
N SER A 51 -17.86 -33.89 3.56
CA SER A 51 -17.54 -34.77 4.70
C SER A 51 -18.79 -35.40 5.35
N LEU A 52 -19.97 -34.83 5.13
CA LEU A 52 -21.26 -35.28 5.66
C LEU A 52 -22.14 -35.98 4.62
N ALA A 53 -21.68 -36.08 3.37
CA ALA A 53 -22.47 -36.61 2.28
C ALA A 53 -22.84 -38.08 2.49
N LYS A 54 -24.11 -38.45 2.25
CA LYS A 54 -24.56 -39.85 2.34
C LYS A 54 -24.76 -40.50 0.99
N ASP A 55 -24.82 -39.70 -0.06
CA ASP A 55 -25.05 -40.12 -1.43
C ASP A 55 -24.07 -39.40 -2.38
N LEU A 56 -23.80 -40.06 -3.51
CA LEU A 56 -22.81 -39.59 -4.48
C LEU A 56 -23.21 -38.26 -5.11
N ASN A 57 -24.50 -38.02 -5.34
CA ASN A 57 -24.96 -36.79 -5.99
C ASN A 57 -24.71 -35.58 -5.08
N PHE A 58 -25.08 -35.68 -3.80
CA PHE A 58 -24.81 -34.65 -2.82
C PHE A 58 -23.31 -34.44 -2.64
N ALA A 59 -22.52 -35.52 -2.61
CA ALA A 59 -21.05 -35.43 -2.55
C ALA A 59 -20.46 -34.68 -3.76
N LEU A 60 -20.94 -34.95 -4.97
CA LEU A 60 -20.50 -34.27 -6.18
C LEU A 60 -20.86 -32.78 -6.17
N ILE A 61 -22.07 -32.42 -5.72
CA ILE A 61 -22.48 -31.02 -5.56
C ILE A 61 -21.61 -30.32 -4.51
N ALA A 62 -21.40 -30.94 -3.36
CA ALA A 62 -20.55 -30.40 -2.30
C ALA A 62 -19.10 -30.18 -2.78
N ASN A 63 -18.56 -31.13 -3.53
CA ASN A 63 -17.24 -31.02 -4.15
C ASN A 63 -17.19 -29.92 -5.23
N ALA A 64 -18.27 -29.70 -5.99
CA ALA A 64 -18.36 -28.57 -6.91
C ALA A 64 -18.39 -27.22 -6.17
N VAL A 65 -19.08 -27.13 -5.03
CA VAL A 65 -19.05 -25.94 -4.16
C VAL A 65 -17.64 -25.71 -3.61
N ALA A 66 -16.94 -26.78 -3.19
CA ALA A 66 -15.54 -26.68 -2.76
C ALA A 66 -14.66 -26.13 -3.89
N TYR A 67 -14.82 -26.64 -5.11
CA TYR A 67 -14.10 -26.13 -6.29
C TYR A 67 -14.43 -24.68 -6.62
N LEU A 68 -15.68 -24.24 -6.42
CA LEU A 68 -16.05 -22.85 -6.64
C LEU A 68 -15.24 -21.91 -5.76
N GLY A 69 -15.15 -22.19 -4.46
CA GLY A 69 -14.31 -21.40 -3.55
C GLY A 69 -12.84 -21.51 -3.92
N SER A 70 -12.32 -22.74 -4.02
CA SER A 70 -10.90 -23.01 -4.25
C SER A 70 -10.35 -22.44 -5.55
N ALA A 71 -11.16 -22.33 -6.61
CA ALA A 71 -10.73 -21.77 -7.89
C ALA A 71 -10.53 -20.24 -7.88
N PHE A 72 -11.18 -19.51 -6.96
CA PHE A 72 -11.02 -18.06 -6.86
C PHE A 72 -10.00 -17.63 -5.81
N LEU A 73 -9.58 -18.52 -4.90
CA LEU A 73 -8.57 -18.23 -3.87
C LEU A 73 -7.23 -17.76 -4.47
N PRO A 74 -6.62 -18.45 -5.45
CA PRO A 74 -5.33 -18.01 -5.99
C PRO A 74 -5.46 -16.69 -6.74
N VAL A 75 -6.58 -16.44 -7.43
CA VAL A 75 -6.83 -15.14 -8.08
C VAL A 75 -6.90 -14.02 -7.05
N ALA A 76 -7.69 -14.21 -5.98
CA ALA A 76 -7.82 -13.21 -4.92
C ALA A 76 -6.47 -12.93 -4.25
N MET A 77 -5.71 -13.99 -3.92
CA MET A 77 -4.37 -13.87 -3.35
C MET A 77 -3.39 -13.15 -4.30
N VAL A 78 -3.39 -13.47 -5.60
CA VAL A 78 -2.55 -12.76 -6.58
C VAL A 78 -2.85 -11.26 -6.57
N MET A 79 -4.12 -10.87 -6.53
CA MET A 79 -4.50 -9.45 -6.50
C MET A 79 -4.06 -8.78 -5.19
N ILE A 80 -4.32 -9.42 -4.04
CA ILE A 80 -3.95 -8.89 -2.72
C ILE A 80 -2.44 -8.77 -2.57
N ILE A 81 -1.68 -9.82 -2.93
CA ILE A 81 -0.22 -9.83 -2.85
C ILE A 81 0.39 -8.81 -3.81
N SER A 82 -0.16 -8.67 -5.04
CA SER A 82 0.31 -7.65 -5.98
C SER A 82 0.10 -6.24 -5.42
N GLU A 83 -1.08 -5.96 -4.85
CA GLU A 83 -1.39 -4.67 -4.24
C GLU A 83 -0.51 -4.40 -3.00
N ALA A 84 -0.32 -5.40 -2.14
CA ALA A 84 0.60 -5.37 -1.00
C ALA A 84 2.06 -5.14 -1.41
N CYS A 85 2.40 -5.53 -2.64
CA CYS A 85 3.70 -5.31 -3.26
C CYS A 85 3.83 -3.95 -3.97
N GLY A 86 2.80 -3.10 -3.94
CA GLY A 86 2.78 -1.82 -4.66
C GLY A 86 2.57 -1.97 -6.17
N ILE A 87 2.22 -3.16 -6.66
CA ILE A 87 2.00 -3.45 -8.08
C ILE A 87 0.50 -3.35 -8.39
N ARG A 88 0.12 -2.34 -9.19
CA ARG A 88 -1.25 -2.21 -9.69
C ARG A 88 -1.41 -2.88 -11.04
N LEU A 89 -2.11 -4.02 -11.05
CA LEU A 89 -2.42 -4.75 -12.27
C LEU A 89 -3.45 -3.99 -13.13
N LYS A 90 -3.28 -4.05 -14.46
CA LYS A 90 -4.25 -3.48 -15.41
C LYS A 90 -5.54 -4.29 -15.37
N LYS A 91 -6.69 -3.61 -15.56
CA LYS A 91 -8.03 -4.24 -15.57
C LYS A 91 -8.13 -5.45 -16.51
N SER A 92 -7.49 -5.41 -17.68
CA SER A 92 -7.48 -6.52 -18.64
C SER A 92 -6.78 -7.77 -18.09
N VAL A 93 -5.66 -7.59 -17.36
CA VAL A 93 -4.92 -8.69 -16.72
C VAL A 93 -5.75 -9.28 -15.59
N THR A 94 -6.38 -8.42 -14.80
CA THR A 94 -7.32 -8.83 -13.74
C THR A 94 -8.49 -9.64 -14.31
N PHE A 95 -9.13 -9.17 -15.37
CA PHE A 95 -10.22 -9.89 -16.03
C PHE A 95 -9.75 -11.24 -16.57
N ALA A 96 -8.58 -11.28 -17.21
CA ALA A 96 -7.99 -12.53 -17.68
C ALA A 96 -7.73 -13.52 -16.54
N ALA A 97 -7.19 -13.07 -15.40
CA ALA A 97 -6.95 -13.93 -14.24
C ALA A 97 -8.25 -14.51 -13.66
N VAL A 98 -9.29 -13.69 -13.55
CA VAL A 98 -10.63 -14.15 -13.12
C VAL A 98 -11.24 -15.13 -14.12
N ALA A 99 -11.09 -14.89 -15.42
CA ALA A 99 -11.58 -15.78 -16.47
C ALA A 99 -10.85 -17.13 -16.46
N VAL A 100 -9.53 -17.13 -16.20
CA VAL A 100 -8.74 -18.36 -16.02
C VAL A 100 -9.22 -19.14 -14.79
N GLY A 101 -9.44 -18.47 -13.66
CA GLY A 101 -10.01 -19.09 -12.45
C GLY A 101 -11.41 -19.69 -12.71
N GLY A 102 -12.27 -18.95 -13.40
CA GLY A 102 -13.60 -19.44 -13.81
C GLY A 102 -13.53 -20.64 -14.75
N SER A 103 -12.58 -20.66 -15.68
CA SER A 103 -12.36 -21.79 -16.58
C SER A 103 -11.85 -23.02 -15.83
N ALA A 104 -10.92 -22.84 -14.88
CA ALA A 104 -10.43 -23.89 -14.01
C ALA A 104 -11.55 -24.48 -13.15
N PHE A 105 -12.43 -23.62 -12.61
CA PHE A 105 -13.65 -24.05 -11.91
C PHE A 105 -14.55 -24.88 -12.80
N LEU A 106 -14.93 -24.38 -13.99
CA LEU A 106 -15.85 -25.10 -14.88
C LEU A 106 -15.30 -26.47 -15.29
N LEU A 107 -13.99 -26.55 -15.53
CA LEU A 107 -13.32 -27.80 -15.82
C LEU A 107 -13.40 -28.77 -14.62
N ALA A 108 -13.05 -28.31 -13.42
CA ALA A 108 -13.06 -29.15 -12.23
C ALA A 108 -14.47 -29.58 -11.79
N ALA A 109 -15.43 -28.65 -11.86
CA ALA A 109 -16.83 -28.86 -11.52
C ALA A 109 -17.59 -29.72 -12.55
N SER A 110 -17.05 -29.91 -13.77
CA SER A 110 -17.63 -30.80 -14.76
C SER A 110 -17.69 -32.27 -14.32
N GLY A 111 -16.93 -32.63 -13.29
CA GLY A 111 -16.98 -33.95 -12.67
C GLY A 111 -16.68 -35.08 -13.67
N PRO A 112 -17.40 -36.21 -13.60
CA PRO A 112 -17.25 -37.30 -14.56
C PRO A 112 -18.06 -37.13 -15.86
N VAL A 113 -18.85 -36.06 -16.02
CA VAL A 113 -19.85 -35.92 -17.11
C VAL A 113 -19.24 -36.08 -18.50
N PHE A 114 -18.06 -35.49 -18.74
CA PHE A 114 -17.38 -35.54 -20.04
C PHE A 114 -16.17 -36.46 -20.06
N GLY A 115 -15.81 -37.11 -18.94
CA GLY A 115 -14.57 -37.89 -18.84
C GLY A 115 -13.27 -37.06 -18.91
N LEU A 116 -13.37 -35.73 -18.96
CA LEU A 116 -12.25 -34.82 -19.19
C LEU A 116 -11.42 -34.57 -17.93
N TYR A 117 -12.09 -34.20 -16.83
CA TYR A 117 -11.44 -33.92 -15.55
C TYR A 117 -11.40 -35.15 -14.65
N TYR A 118 -12.54 -35.84 -14.49
CA TYR A 118 -12.60 -37.19 -13.92
C TYR A 118 -13.13 -38.19 -14.94
N ARG A 119 -12.59 -39.41 -14.95
CA ARG A 119 -13.15 -40.54 -15.70
C ARG A 119 -14.28 -41.21 -14.93
N SER A 120 -14.12 -41.37 -13.62
CA SER A 120 -15.13 -41.92 -12.73
C SER A 120 -14.93 -41.38 -11.32
N VAL A 121 -16.02 -41.35 -10.55
CA VAL A 121 -16.02 -40.90 -9.16
C VAL A 121 -16.92 -41.85 -8.37
N SER A 122 -16.42 -42.35 -7.25
CA SER A 122 -17.18 -43.16 -6.27
C SER A 122 -17.13 -42.50 -4.90
N LEU A 123 -18.13 -42.82 -4.07
CA LEU A 123 -18.20 -42.36 -2.69
C LEU A 123 -17.71 -43.48 -1.78
N GLU A 124 -16.73 -43.20 -0.94
CA GLU A 124 -16.27 -44.09 0.13
C GLU A 124 -16.42 -43.39 1.48
N VAL A 125 -16.67 -44.19 2.52
CA VAL A 125 -16.78 -43.68 3.89
C VAL A 125 -15.65 -44.28 4.71
N VAL A 126 -14.67 -43.45 5.06
CA VAL A 126 -13.49 -43.82 5.84
C VAL A 126 -13.62 -43.15 7.21
N ASN A 127 -13.52 -43.92 8.31
CA ASN A 127 -13.65 -43.40 9.68
C ASN A 127 -14.93 -42.57 9.95
N GLY A 128 -16.02 -42.87 9.24
CA GLY A 128 -17.30 -42.15 9.34
C GLY A 128 -17.30 -40.76 8.69
N VAL A 129 -16.35 -40.51 7.78
CA VAL A 129 -16.23 -39.33 6.93
C VAL A 129 -16.36 -39.75 5.47
N SER A 130 -17.07 -38.96 4.68
CA SER A 130 -17.31 -39.26 3.28
C SER A 130 -16.26 -38.62 2.37
N HIS A 131 -15.63 -39.44 1.53
CA HIS A 131 -14.59 -39.06 0.58
C HIS A 131 -14.95 -39.48 -0.84
N LEU A 132 -14.49 -38.69 -1.82
CA LEU A 132 -14.63 -39.03 -3.23
C LEU A 132 -13.36 -39.73 -3.70
N VAL A 133 -13.49 -40.99 -4.07
CA VAL A 133 -12.43 -41.72 -4.79
C VAL A 133 -12.55 -41.38 -6.27
N LYS A 134 -11.48 -40.77 -6.81
CA LYS A 134 -11.49 -40.11 -8.12
C LYS A 134 -10.50 -40.80 -9.05
N VAL A 135 -10.98 -41.22 -10.22
CA VAL A 135 -10.10 -41.61 -11.33
C VAL A 135 -9.88 -40.40 -12.21
N TYR A 136 -8.64 -39.90 -12.22
CA TYR A 136 -8.29 -38.66 -12.91
C TYR A 136 -8.33 -38.78 -14.44
N GLY A 137 -8.88 -37.76 -15.10
CA GLY A 137 -8.92 -37.59 -16.54
C GLY A 137 -7.69 -36.86 -17.09
N PRO A 138 -7.54 -36.76 -18.42
CA PRO A 138 -6.37 -36.16 -19.06
C PRO A 138 -6.20 -34.66 -18.77
N LEU A 139 -7.28 -33.94 -18.44
CA LEU A 139 -7.23 -32.51 -18.12
C LEU A 139 -7.10 -32.22 -16.62
N HIS A 140 -7.05 -33.24 -15.76
CA HIS A 140 -6.78 -33.05 -14.32
C HIS A 140 -5.55 -32.18 -14.00
N PRO A 141 -4.37 -32.36 -14.64
CA PRO A 141 -3.18 -31.56 -14.31
C PRO A 141 -3.31 -30.07 -14.62
N VAL A 142 -4.31 -29.66 -15.42
CA VAL A 142 -4.54 -28.23 -15.75
C VAL A 142 -4.83 -27.41 -14.50
N TYR A 143 -5.56 -27.96 -13.53
CA TYR A 143 -5.84 -27.26 -12.27
C TYR A 143 -4.57 -27.10 -11.42
N GLY A 144 -3.73 -28.13 -11.36
CA GLY A 144 -2.41 -28.05 -10.72
C GLY A 144 -1.51 -27.00 -11.39
N ALA A 145 -1.51 -26.93 -12.72
CA ALA A 145 -0.77 -25.91 -13.47
C ALA A 145 -1.29 -24.49 -13.17
N TYR A 146 -2.61 -24.31 -13.06
CA TYR A 146 -3.22 -23.05 -12.66
C TYR A 146 -2.75 -22.58 -11.26
N LEU A 147 -2.72 -23.49 -10.28
CA LEU A 147 -2.19 -23.20 -8.95
C LEU A 147 -0.69 -22.86 -9.00
N ALA A 148 0.11 -23.65 -9.70
CA ALA A 148 1.55 -23.43 -9.83
C ALA A 148 1.87 -22.06 -10.46
N VAL A 149 1.16 -21.67 -11.52
CA VAL A 149 1.30 -20.35 -12.14
C VAL A 149 0.91 -19.25 -11.16
N SER A 150 -0.18 -19.42 -10.41
CA SER A 150 -0.64 -18.42 -9.43
C SER A 150 0.38 -18.22 -8.31
N PHE A 151 0.95 -19.30 -7.76
CA PHE A 151 2.04 -19.22 -6.78
C PHE A 151 3.30 -18.59 -7.39
N GLY A 152 3.67 -18.98 -8.61
CA GLY A 152 4.82 -18.41 -9.32
C GLY A 152 4.69 -16.90 -9.50
N VAL A 153 3.50 -16.40 -9.88
CA VAL A 153 3.22 -14.97 -9.99
C VAL A 153 3.37 -14.27 -8.64
N MET A 154 2.82 -14.84 -7.55
CA MET A 154 2.95 -14.25 -6.21
C MET A 154 4.42 -14.18 -5.74
N VAL A 155 5.18 -15.27 -5.91
CA VAL A 155 6.62 -15.30 -5.58
C VAL A 155 7.37 -14.26 -6.41
N PHE A 156 7.06 -14.16 -7.71
CA PHE A 156 7.65 -13.16 -8.60
C PHE A 156 7.32 -11.73 -8.14
N CYS A 157 6.06 -11.43 -7.77
CA CYS A 157 5.66 -10.12 -7.29
C CYS A 157 6.45 -9.72 -6.04
N VAL A 158 6.58 -10.62 -5.06
CA VAL A 158 7.34 -10.36 -3.82
C VAL A 158 8.83 -10.14 -4.13
N TRP A 159 9.43 -11.03 -4.93
CA TRP A 159 10.83 -10.92 -5.34
C TRP A 159 11.12 -9.63 -6.13
N TYR A 160 10.29 -9.32 -7.12
CA TYR A 160 10.42 -8.13 -7.97
C TYR A 160 10.34 -6.85 -7.14
N SER A 161 9.37 -6.80 -6.22
CA SER A 161 9.14 -5.62 -5.38
C SER A 161 10.24 -5.42 -4.35
N TYR A 162 10.79 -6.52 -3.81
CA TYR A 162 11.99 -6.47 -2.99
C TYR A 162 13.20 -5.94 -3.77
N LYS A 163 13.41 -6.41 -5.00
CA LYS A 163 14.54 -5.95 -5.85
C LYS A 163 14.41 -4.50 -6.34
N ARG A 164 13.20 -3.95 -6.31
CA ARG A 164 12.90 -2.59 -6.75
C ARG A 164 12.68 -1.63 -5.58
N ASP A 165 12.93 -2.07 -4.35
CA ASP A 165 12.72 -1.29 -3.11
C ASP A 165 11.31 -0.66 -3.03
N LEU A 166 10.29 -1.39 -3.52
CA LEU A 166 8.88 -0.98 -3.46
C LEU A 166 8.23 -1.32 -2.12
N LEU A 167 8.89 -2.12 -1.28
CA LEU A 167 8.36 -2.62 -0.02
C LEU A 167 8.87 -1.78 1.16
N PRO A 168 8.05 -1.53 2.20
CA PRO A 168 8.44 -0.68 3.33
C PRO A 168 9.63 -1.21 4.15
N SER A 169 9.80 -2.54 4.22
CA SER A 169 10.88 -3.16 4.97
C SER A 169 11.18 -4.59 4.51
N LEU A 170 12.39 -5.07 4.80
CA LEU A 170 12.77 -6.47 4.57
C LEU A 170 11.88 -7.44 5.36
N LYS A 171 11.50 -7.08 6.60
CA LYS A 171 10.62 -7.90 7.45
C LYS A 171 9.25 -8.08 6.80
N TYR A 172 8.72 -7.03 6.20
CA TYR A 172 7.47 -7.07 5.45
C TYR A 172 7.56 -7.99 4.23
N ALA A 173 8.64 -7.88 3.44
CA ALA A 173 8.90 -8.74 2.30
C ALA A 173 9.01 -10.23 2.71
N ALA A 174 9.77 -10.50 3.77
CA ALA A 174 9.92 -11.84 4.33
C ALA A 174 8.59 -12.42 4.83
N PHE A 175 7.75 -11.58 5.44
CA PHE A 175 6.42 -11.99 5.91
C PHE A 175 5.50 -12.37 4.74
N LEU A 176 5.42 -11.55 3.69
CA LEU A 176 4.66 -11.90 2.48
C LEU A 176 5.20 -13.16 1.79
N ALA A 177 6.52 -13.29 1.70
CA ALA A 177 7.16 -14.48 1.15
C ALA A 177 6.81 -15.73 1.98
N ALA A 178 6.82 -15.64 3.31
CA ALA A 178 6.47 -16.75 4.19
C ALA A 178 5.01 -17.22 3.99
N ILE A 179 4.06 -16.29 3.80
CA ILE A 179 2.67 -16.62 3.48
C ILE A 179 2.60 -17.40 2.16
N VAL A 180 3.22 -16.86 1.10
CA VAL A 180 3.15 -17.46 -0.24
C VAL A 180 3.86 -18.82 -0.27
N LEU A 181 5.06 -18.90 0.28
CA LEU A 181 5.86 -20.13 0.31
C LEU A 181 5.25 -21.19 1.23
N GLY A 182 4.61 -20.80 2.34
CA GLY A 182 3.89 -21.74 3.20
C GLY A 182 2.76 -22.45 2.47
N ASN A 183 1.93 -21.71 1.75
CA ASN A 183 0.86 -22.30 0.91
C ASN A 183 1.43 -23.15 -0.23
N LEU A 184 2.51 -22.69 -0.88
CA LEU A 184 3.18 -23.44 -1.93
C LEU A 184 3.71 -24.78 -1.40
N CYS A 185 4.37 -24.79 -0.23
CA CYS A 185 4.87 -26.00 0.40
C CYS A 185 3.73 -26.97 0.73
N ILE A 186 2.63 -26.49 1.32
CA ILE A 186 1.46 -27.32 1.64
C ILE A 186 0.89 -27.95 0.37
N TRP A 187 0.75 -27.15 -0.70
CA TRP A 187 0.28 -27.65 -1.99
C TRP A 187 1.22 -28.70 -2.60
N VAL A 188 2.54 -28.46 -2.62
CA VAL A 188 3.54 -29.41 -3.15
C VAL A 188 3.55 -30.70 -2.35
N ILE A 189 3.50 -30.63 -1.02
CA ILE A 189 3.43 -31.80 -0.15
C ILE A 189 2.18 -32.62 -0.46
N GLY A 190 1.03 -31.96 -0.67
CA GLY A 190 -0.21 -32.62 -1.08
C GLY A 190 -0.17 -33.26 -2.48
N GLN A 191 0.82 -32.95 -3.32
CA GLN A 191 1.04 -33.68 -4.59
C GLN A 191 1.87 -34.96 -4.40
N VAL A 192 2.62 -35.06 -3.31
CA VAL A 192 3.55 -36.17 -3.04
C VAL A 192 2.96 -37.16 -2.03
N ILE A 193 2.21 -36.65 -1.05
CA ILE A 193 1.61 -37.44 0.01
C ILE A 193 0.12 -37.55 -0.27
N ASP A 194 -0.35 -38.80 -0.42
CA ASP A 194 -1.77 -39.12 -0.57
C ASP A 194 -2.41 -39.12 0.83
N VAL A 195 -3.04 -38.00 1.19
CA VAL A 195 -3.79 -37.85 2.44
C VAL A 195 -5.23 -37.46 2.09
N ASP A 196 -6.19 -38.13 2.71
CA ASP A 196 -7.63 -37.89 2.48
C ASP A 196 -8.11 -36.49 2.94
N PHE A 197 -7.27 -35.77 3.69
CA PHE A 197 -7.54 -34.44 4.23
C PHE A 197 -6.95 -33.32 3.37
N GLU A 198 -7.78 -32.32 3.05
CA GLU A 198 -7.40 -31.16 2.25
C GLU A 198 -6.71 -30.09 3.10
N PHE A 199 -5.40 -30.23 3.30
CA PHE A 199 -4.58 -29.27 4.08
C PHE A 199 -4.62 -27.84 3.54
N LEU A 200 -4.92 -27.66 2.25
CA LEU A 200 -5.00 -26.35 1.62
C LEU A 200 -6.14 -25.50 2.22
N SER A 201 -7.21 -26.12 2.70
CA SER A 201 -8.32 -25.45 3.43
C SER A 201 -7.82 -24.79 4.73
N VAL A 202 -7.00 -25.49 5.51
CA VAL A 202 -6.39 -24.95 6.74
C VAL A 202 -5.44 -23.80 6.38
N SER A 203 -4.57 -24.02 5.39
CA SER A 203 -3.59 -23.04 4.94
C SER A 203 -4.24 -21.73 4.49
N TYR A 204 -5.30 -21.81 3.69
CA TYR A 204 -5.99 -20.61 3.20
C TYR A 204 -6.76 -19.88 4.30
N THR A 205 -7.34 -20.60 5.26
CA THR A 205 -8.00 -19.98 6.43
C THR A 205 -6.99 -19.21 7.29
N VAL A 206 -5.78 -19.78 7.51
CA VAL A 206 -4.69 -19.07 8.19
C VAL A 206 -4.20 -17.89 7.36
N THR A 207 -4.07 -18.06 6.04
CA THR A 207 -3.61 -17.03 5.12
C THR A 207 -4.56 -15.83 5.09
N GLU A 208 -5.86 -16.07 5.12
CA GLU A 208 -6.88 -15.03 5.24
C GLU A 208 -6.65 -14.16 6.49
N LEU A 209 -6.42 -14.79 7.65
CA LEU A 209 -6.10 -14.08 8.90
C LEU A 209 -4.79 -13.28 8.80
N LEU A 210 -3.74 -13.88 8.22
CA LEU A 210 -2.45 -13.19 8.07
C LEU A 210 -2.56 -12.00 7.11
N LEU A 211 -3.27 -12.14 5.98
CA LEU A 211 -3.48 -11.05 5.03
C LEU A 211 -4.41 -9.95 5.58
N LEU A 212 -5.36 -10.29 6.46
CA LEU A 212 -6.10 -9.30 7.24
C LEU A 212 -5.19 -8.42 8.08
N LEU A 213 -4.28 -9.06 8.80
CA LEU A 213 -3.31 -8.37 9.66
C LEU A 213 -2.40 -7.47 8.81
N VAL A 214 -1.92 -7.94 7.65
CA VAL A 214 -1.14 -7.11 6.72
C VAL A 214 -1.93 -5.89 6.29
N ASN A 215 -3.18 -6.10 5.87
CA ASN A 215 -4.03 -5.02 5.35
C ASN A 215 -4.40 -3.99 6.45
N SER A 216 -4.58 -4.41 7.70
CA SER A 216 -4.77 -3.47 8.81
C SER A 216 -3.50 -2.66 9.09
N LEU A 217 -2.34 -3.32 9.13
CA LEU A 217 -1.07 -2.65 9.40
C LEU A 217 -0.68 -1.65 8.31
N LEU A 218 -0.85 -2.01 7.03
CA LEU A 218 -0.59 -1.08 5.92
C LEU A 218 -1.45 0.19 6.03
N LYS A 219 -2.75 0.04 6.32
CA LYS A 219 -3.65 1.18 6.45
C LYS A 219 -3.32 2.06 7.65
N GLU A 220 -2.87 1.47 8.75
CA GLU A 220 -2.41 2.25 9.92
C GLU A 220 -1.18 3.10 9.58
N LEU A 221 -0.25 2.55 8.79
CA LEU A 221 0.91 3.30 8.29
C LEU A 221 0.50 4.43 7.34
N ASP A 222 -0.42 4.17 6.40
CA ASP A 222 -0.93 5.18 5.47
C ASP A 222 -1.69 6.30 6.19
N ASP A 223 -2.57 5.95 7.15
CA ASP A 223 -3.32 6.90 7.96
C ASP A 223 -2.37 7.77 8.81
N ALA A 224 -1.32 7.16 9.40
CA ALA A 224 -0.31 7.87 10.17
C ALA A 224 0.54 8.82 9.30
N ALA A 225 0.93 8.38 8.10
CA ALA A 225 1.65 9.21 7.15
C ALA A 225 0.80 10.40 6.66
N ALA A 226 -0.47 10.16 6.33
CA ALA A 226 -1.40 11.22 5.94
C ALA A 226 -1.62 12.25 7.05
N LYS A 227 -1.74 11.78 8.31
CA LYS A 227 -1.85 12.66 9.47
C LYS A 227 -0.58 13.49 9.67
N ALA A 228 0.60 12.89 9.58
CA ALA A 228 1.88 13.60 9.71
C ALA A 228 2.08 14.67 8.63
N LEU A 229 1.68 14.38 7.37
CA LEU A 229 1.70 15.37 6.30
C LEU A 229 0.76 16.54 6.57
N THR A 230 -0.44 16.26 7.10
CA THR A 230 -1.44 17.29 7.45
C THR A 230 -0.97 18.16 8.61
N GLU A 231 -0.43 17.55 9.67
CA GLU A 231 0.16 18.26 10.82
C GLU A 231 1.35 19.13 10.39
N ASN A 232 2.20 18.63 9.49
CA ASN A 232 3.31 19.41 8.96
C ASN A 232 2.80 20.59 8.12
N GLN A 233 1.86 20.38 7.20
CA GLN A 233 1.23 21.45 6.41
C GLN A 233 0.63 22.54 7.31
N GLN A 234 -0.15 22.14 8.31
CA GLN A 234 -0.77 23.07 9.25
C GLN A 234 0.28 23.84 10.07
N ARG A 235 1.42 23.22 10.39
CA ARG A 235 2.57 23.89 11.02
C ARG A 235 3.19 24.96 10.13
N TRP A 236 3.22 24.78 8.81
CA TRP A 236 3.68 25.79 7.86
C TRP A 236 2.65 26.91 7.71
N ASP A 237 1.36 26.58 7.62
CA ASP A 237 0.27 27.57 7.53
C ASP A 237 0.21 28.47 8.79
N ASP A 238 0.43 27.89 9.98
CA ASP A 238 0.51 28.66 11.23
C ASP A 238 1.82 29.46 11.37
N ALA A 239 2.91 29.05 10.70
CA ALA A 239 4.15 29.83 10.62
C ALA A 239 4.07 30.99 9.61
N GLU A 240 3.22 30.86 8.58
CA GLU A 240 2.95 31.91 7.58
C GLU A 240 1.92 32.95 8.08
N ARG A 241 1.12 32.61 9.09
CA ARG A 241 0.41 33.59 9.92
C ARG A 241 1.43 34.40 10.72
N ILE A 242 1.96 35.45 10.10
CA ILE A 242 2.83 36.44 10.73
C ILE A 242 2.20 36.81 12.08
N PRO A 243 2.83 36.50 13.22
CA PRO A 243 2.34 36.98 14.52
C PRO A 243 2.18 38.50 14.42
N ALA A 244 1.09 39.08 14.92
CA ALA A 244 0.86 40.53 14.83
C ALA A 244 2.10 41.35 15.26
N GLN A 245 2.85 40.82 16.23
CA GLN A 245 4.14 41.34 16.71
C GLN A 245 5.26 41.30 15.64
N ALA A 246 5.37 40.24 14.85
CA ALA A 246 6.34 40.17 13.74
C ALA A 246 5.97 41.13 12.61
N MET A 247 4.68 41.36 12.37
CA MET A 247 4.21 42.34 11.39
C MET A 247 4.48 43.78 11.88
N GLU A 248 4.33 44.03 13.18
CA GLU A 248 4.71 45.28 13.84
C GLU A 248 6.22 45.53 13.72
N LEU A 249 7.06 44.54 14.04
CA LEU A 249 8.52 44.62 13.87
C LEU A 249 8.93 44.88 12.40
N LEU A 250 8.27 44.22 11.45
CA LEU A 250 8.48 44.46 10.02
C LEU A 250 8.10 45.88 9.60
N ASN A 251 6.96 46.38 10.09
CA ASN A 251 6.51 47.74 9.77
C ASN A 251 7.42 48.81 10.39
N GLU A 252 7.90 48.61 11.62
CA GLU A 252 8.89 49.48 12.23
C GLU A 252 10.21 49.47 11.45
N PHE A 253 10.67 48.29 11.02
CA PHE A 253 11.87 48.16 10.21
C PHE A 253 11.73 48.84 8.85
N ALA A 254 10.61 48.65 8.16
CA ALA A 254 10.29 49.34 6.91
C ALA A 254 10.21 50.86 7.10
N GLY A 255 9.67 51.33 8.22
CA GLY A 255 9.65 52.76 8.58
C GLY A 255 11.06 53.36 8.70
N ARG A 256 12.01 52.64 9.29
CA ARG A 256 13.43 53.06 9.36
C ARG A 256 14.11 53.07 7.99
N ALA A 257 13.71 52.18 7.09
CA ALA A 257 14.24 52.13 5.73
C ALA A 257 13.97 53.42 4.93
N ALA A 258 12.98 54.24 5.32
CA ALA A 258 12.75 55.56 4.73
C ALA A 258 14.00 56.48 4.77
N ALA A 259 14.87 56.36 5.78
CA ALA A 259 16.09 57.16 5.94
C ALA A 259 17.25 56.74 5.02
N LEU A 260 17.08 55.64 4.26
CA LEU A 260 18.08 55.15 3.34
C LEU A 260 18.15 55.99 2.06
N THR A 261 19.39 56.28 1.65
CA THR A 261 19.71 56.90 0.37
C THR A 261 19.56 55.92 -0.78
N ALA A 262 19.44 56.42 -2.01
CA ALA A 262 19.36 55.58 -3.22
C ALA A 262 20.53 54.60 -3.34
N ALA A 263 21.75 55.01 -2.97
CA ALA A 263 22.93 54.15 -2.97
C ALA A 263 22.84 53.01 -1.94
N GLU A 264 22.34 53.30 -0.74
CA GLU A 264 22.15 52.30 0.32
C GLU A 264 21.04 51.31 -0.03
N ARG A 265 19.95 51.77 -0.66
CA ARG A 265 18.88 50.90 -1.16
C ARG A 265 19.35 49.96 -2.27
N ASN A 266 20.20 50.46 -3.18
CA ASN A 266 20.80 49.62 -4.22
C ASN A 266 21.69 48.52 -3.60
N ILE A 267 22.45 48.82 -2.55
CA ILE A 267 23.23 47.80 -1.83
C ILE A 267 22.33 46.74 -1.19
N ILE A 268 21.22 47.14 -0.58
CA ILE A 268 20.23 46.19 -0.02
C ILE A 268 19.62 45.32 -1.13
N ARG A 269 19.29 45.89 -2.29
CA ARG A 269 18.79 45.12 -3.45
C ARG A 269 19.78 44.03 -3.86
N LEU A 270 21.06 44.39 -4.00
CA LEU A 270 22.12 43.44 -4.39
C LEU A 270 22.31 42.34 -3.33
N TYR A 271 22.15 42.66 -2.04
CA TYR A 271 22.09 41.63 -0.99
C TYR A 271 20.86 40.74 -1.09
N GLY A 272 19.70 41.28 -1.48
CA GLY A 272 18.49 40.50 -1.77
C GLY A 272 18.65 39.52 -2.93
N GLU A 273 19.57 39.81 -3.85
CA GLU A 273 19.96 38.92 -4.97
C GLU A 273 20.97 37.84 -4.54
N GLY A 274 21.37 37.79 -3.27
CA GLY A 274 22.27 36.78 -2.71
C GLY A 274 23.76 37.09 -2.87
N MET A 275 24.12 38.31 -3.26
CA MET A 275 25.52 38.71 -3.48
C MET A 275 26.31 38.89 -2.17
N ASP A 276 27.62 38.61 -2.21
CA ASP A 276 28.53 38.92 -1.12
C ASP A 276 29.08 40.37 -1.21
N VAL A 277 29.86 40.80 -0.21
CA VAL A 277 30.40 42.17 -0.15
C VAL A 277 31.31 42.51 -1.35
N ASN A 278 32.03 41.52 -1.89
CA ASN A 278 32.94 41.73 -3.01
C ASN A 278 32.14 41.84 -4.31
N GLN A 279 31.15 40.97 -4.50
CA GLN A 279 30.23 40.98 -5.64
C GLN A 279 29.41 42.27 -5.68
N VAL A 280 28.94 42.75 -4.52
CA VAL A 280 28.26 44.06 -4.43
C VAL A 280 29.17 45.20 -4.86
N ALA A 281 30.46 45.17 -4.49
CA ALA A 281 31.41 46.21 -4.89
C ALA A 281 31.62 46.24 -6.40
N GLU A 282 31.74 45.07 -7.01
CA GLU A 282 31.87 44.89 -8.46
C GLU A 282 30.61 45.37 -9.21
N GLU A 283 29.44 44.88 -8.80
CA GLU A 283 28.16 45.18 -9.46
C GLU A 283 27.74 46.65 -9.29
N ALA A 284 28.04 47.25 -8.13
CA ALA A 284 27.78 48.67 -7.87
C ALA A 284 28.88 49.60 -8.42
N PHE A 285 29.94 49.07 -9.04
CA PHE A 285 31.10 49.81 -9.56
C PHE A 285 31.75 50.76 -8.53
N ILE A 286 31.87 50.30 -7.28
CA ILE A 286 32.49 51.07 -6.17
C ILE A 286 33.53 50.22 -5.42
N SER A 287 34.43 50.87 -4.68
CA SER A 287 35.43 50.13 -3.90
C SER A 287 34.80 49.33 -2.74
N ILE A 288 35.41 48.20 -2.35
CA ILE A 288 35.01 47.42 -1.17
C ILE A 288 34.99 48.29 0.11
N HIS A 289 35.93 49.25 0.23
CA HIS A 289 35.94 50.20 1.34
C HIS A 289 34.69 51.10 1.34
N THR A 290 34.21 51.50 0.17
CA THR A 290 32.98 52.27 0.00
C THR A 290 31.76 51.44 0.36
N VAL A 291 31.68 50.16 -0.06
CA VAL A 291 30.60 49.24 0.35
C VAL A 291 30.58 49.07 1.87
N ARG A 292 31.73 48.86 2.51
CA ARG A 292 31.83 48.77 3.98
C ARG A 292 31.35 50.04 4.68
N LYS A 293 31.65 51.22 4.12
CA LYS A 293 31.16 52.51 4.63
C LYS A 293 29.64 52.63 4.49
N HIS A 294 29.07 52.25 3.35
CA HIS A 294 27.62 52.20 3.17
C HIS A 294 26.97 51.20 4.14
N ASN A 295 27.54 50.02 4.33
CA ASN A 295 27.05 49.04 5.29
C ASN A 295 27.02 49.60 6.72
N ALA A 296 28.07 50.30 7.15
CA ALA A 296 28.09 50.95 8.47
C ALA A 296 26.95 51.96 8.62
N ASN A 297 26.67 52.75 7.58
CA ASN A 297 25.55 53.69 7.58
C ASN A 297 24.19 52.96 7.57
N ILE A 298 24.05 51.89 6.79
CA ILE A 298 22.84 51.05 6.76
C ILE A 298 22.57 50.46 8.14
N TYR A 299 23.60 49.94 8.80
CA TYR A 299 23.49 49.38 10.14
C TYR A 299 22.99 50.41 11.16
N GLN A 300 23.56 51.61 11.12
CA GLN A 300 23.11 52.72 11.98
C GLN A 300 21.67 53.14 11.67
N LYS A 301 21.28 53.27 10.40
CA LYS A 301 19.94 53.73 9.99
C LYS A 301 18.85 52.71 10.24
N LEU A 302 19.14 51.43 10.05
CA LEU A 302 18.17 50.35 10.23
C LEU A 302 18.16 49.77 11.65
N HIS A 303 19.09 50.23 12.50
CA HIS A 303 19.30 49.74 13.86
C HIS A 303 19.59 48.23 13.90
N VAL A 304 20.48 47.77 13.02
CA VAL A 304 21.00 46.39 12.99
C VAL A 304 22.46 46.39 13.40
N GLY A 305 22.88 45.39 14.18
CA GLY A 305 24.23 45.28 14.73
C GLY A 305 25.24 44.58 13.80
N SER A 306 24.77 43.90 12.76
CA SER A 306 25.64 43.11 11.89
C SER A 306 25.11 42.90 10.47
N ARG A 307 25.98 42.40 9.58
CA ARG A 307 25.60 41.95 8.23
C ARG A 307 24.62 40.79 8.31
N ASP A 308 24.88 39.82 9.18
CA ASP A 308 24.06 38.60 9.26
C ASP A 308 22.65 38.94 9.74
N GLU A 309 22.53 39.89 10.66
CA GLU A 309 21.23 40.44 11.06
C GLU A 309 20.53 41.18 9.90
N LEU A 310 21.26 42.02 9.15
CA LEU A 310 20.70 42.66 7.95
C LEU A 310 20.20 41.64 6.93
N LEU A 311 20.98 40.59 6.66
CA LEU A 311 20.60 39.52 5.73
C LEU A 311 19.39 38.73 6.23
N LEU A 312 19.26 38.51 7.54
CA LEU A 312 18.09 37.89 8.14
C LEU A 312 16.83 38.72 7.86
N TYR A 313 16.89 40.04 8.04
CA TYR A 313 15.77 40.93 7.69
C TYR A 313 15.47 40.91 6.20
N ILE A 314 16.48 40.98 5.33
CA ILE A 314 16.29 40.92 3.87
C ILE A 314 15.62 39.61 3.45
N ASP A 315 16.06 38.46 3.97
CA ASP A 315 15.43 37.16 3.72
C ASP A 315 13.97 37.16 4.21
N LEU A 316 13.71 37.72 5.39
CA LEU A 316 12.37 37.81 5.96
C LEU A 316 11.43 38.67 5.08
N PHE A 317 11.87 39.85 4.64
CA PHE A 317 11.11 40.71 3.71
C PHE A 317 10.92 40.06 2.33
N THR A 318 11.91 39.29 1.85
CA THR A 318 11.84 38.56 0.57
C THR A 318 10.78 37.46 0.62
N ARG A 319 10.75 36.66 1.70
CA ARG A 319 9.76 35.60 1.91
C ARG A 319 8.33 36.11 2.00
N PHE A 320 8.13 37.31 2.57
CA PHE A 320 6.82 37.95 2.63
C PHE A 320 6.44 38.76 1.37
N GLY A 321 7.27 38.76 0.32
CA GLY A 321 7.00 39.54 -0.90
C GLY A 321 7.08 41.07 -0.71
N ARG A 322 7.68 41.53 0.39
CA ARG A 322 7.75 42.94 0.81
C ARG A 322 9.12 43.59 0.55
N LEU A 323 10.04 42.93 -0.14
CA LEU A 323 11.40 43.44 -0.40
C LEU A 323 11.40 44.83 -1.09
N HIS A 324 10.37 45.12 -1.89
CA HIS A 324 10.17 46.41 -2.54
C HIS A 324 10.14 47.58 -1.52
N GLU A 325 9.65 47.38 -0.30
CA GLU A 325 9.60 48.42 0.74
C GLU A 325 10.99 48.88 1.22
N LEU A 326 12.01 48.01 1.08
CA LEU A 326 13.39 48.33 1.44
C LEU A 326 14.18 48.91 0.26
N THR A 327 13.81 48.55 -0.97
CA THR A 327 14.62 48.78 -2.18
C THR A 327 14.10 49.93 -3.04
N GLU A 328 12.80 50.22 -3.00
CA GLU A 328 12.20 51.29 -3.79
C GLU A 328 12.11 52.61 -2.99
N GLN A 329 12.30 53.72 -3.68
CA GLN A 329 12.12 55.05 -3.11
C GLN A 329 10.65 55.43 -3.29
N ARG A 330 9.92 55.65 -2.19
CA ARG A 330 8.51 56.09 -2.24
C ARG A 330 8.47 57.42 -2.99
N SER A 331 7.97 57.42 -4.21
CA SER A 331 7.71 58.63 -4.99
C SER A 331 6.44 59.26 -4.43
N ASP A 332 6.59 60.11 -3.40
CA ASP A 332 5.50 60.97 -2.97
C ASP A 332 5.23 61.96 -4.10
N GLY A 333 4.11 61.77 -4.79
CA GLY A 333 3.51 62.71 -5.73
C GLY A 333 2.48 63.58 -5.04
#